data_AF-A0A9W8X8P6-F1
#
_entry.id   AF-A0A9W8X8P6-F1
#
_cell.length_a   1.000
_cell.length_b   1.000
_cell.length_c   1.000
_cell.angle_alpha   90.00
_cell.angle_beta   90.00
_cell.angle_gamma   90.00
#
_symmetry.space_group_name_H-M   'P 1'
#
loop_
_entity.id
_entity.type
_entity.pdbx_description
1 polymer ?
#
loop_
_entity_poly.entity_id
_entity_poly.type
_entity_poly.pdbx_seq_one_letter_code
_entity_poly.pdbx_strand_id
1 'polypeptide(L)'
;MDAALSRKRSRLALDDDAAVADDSLKRSRTQGELEELDVIPPAEAWTVDVAAMLASKTLAAPPGSSLRPHNNAHRLIKGSLLVLSVLPQLYALSPSLQALVLCRDPSTHMPSAAATYSLPLIQAVGPGYNHFVRLGLLHPLGGGEHPLDALVVIDGRAKRRLVLPFGWGAGKHADTSAGHIVQMHLVNLLTSCVEMLARE
;
A
#
# COMPACT_ATOMS: atom_id res chain seq x y z
N MET A 1 48.43 25.26 30.43
CA MET A 1 47.30 25.07 31.36
C MET A 1 46.88 23.62 31.24
N ASP A 2 47.36 22.81 32.18
CA ASP A 2 47.13 21.37 32.27
C ASP A 2 45.69 21.05 32.63
N ALA A 3 45.00 20.30 31.75
CA ALA A 3 43.69 19.75 32.04
C ALA A 3 43.86 18.36 32.66
N ALA A 4 43.81 18.33 34.00
CA ALA A 4 43.91 17.12 34.80
C ALA A 4 42.68 16.20 34.65
N LEU A 5 42.97 14.92 34.44
CA LEU A 5 42.06 13.77 34.47
C LEU A 5 41.42 13.61 35.86
N SER A 6 40.09 13.53 35.92
CA SER A 6 39.38 13.09 37.13
C SER A 6 38.53 11.85 36.84
N ARG A 7 39.03 10.68 37.25
CA ARG A 7 38.31 9.42 37.40
C ARG A 7 37.86 9.26 38.85
N LYS A 8 36.56 9.09 39.12
CA LYS A 8 36.00 8.39 40.31
C LYS A 8 34.68 7.71 39.90
N ARG A 9 34.68 6.38 39.73
CA ARG A 9 34.22 5.33 40.69
C ARG A 9 32.76 5.53 41.11
N SER A 10 31.84 4.74 40.55
CA SER A 10 31.38 3.42 41.05
C SER A 10 30.52 3.52 42.31
N ARG A 11 29.24 3.18 42.16
CA ARG A 11 28.40 2.61 43.21
C ARG A 11 27.24 1.81 42.59
N LEU A 12 27.35 0.49 42.70
CA LEU A 12 26.23 -0.44 42.65
C LEU A 12 25.31 -0.17 43.85
N ALA A 13 24.02 -0.05 43.60
CA ALA A 13 22.97 -0.33 44.56
C ALA A 13 22.02 -1.33 43.88
N LEU A 14 21.96 -2.52 44.44
CA LEU A 14 20.98 -3.56 44.14
C LEU A 14 19.78 -3.24 45.02
N ASP A 15 18.70 -2.74 44.42
CA ASP A 15 17.38 -2.76 45.05
C ASP A 15 16.51 -3.75 44.25
N ASP A 16 16.24 -4.86 44.93
CA ASP A 16 15.30 -5.91 44.61
C ASP A 16 13.88 -5.35 44.81
N ASP A 17 13.29 -4.80 43.74
CA ASP A 17 11.85 -4.65 43.66
C ASP A 17 11.34 -5.59 42.57
N ALA A 18 10.57 -6.59 43.03
CA ALA A 18 9.86 -7.56 42.22
C ALA A 18 8.83 -6.84 41.33
N ALA A 19 9.30 -6.30 40.22
CA ALA A 19 8.46 -5.94 39.10
C ALA A 19 7.85 -7.24 38.57
N VAL A 20 6.54 -7.38 38.77
CA VAL A 20 5.71 -8.27 37.96
C VAL A 20 6.06 -7.93 36.52
N ALA A 21 6.90 -8.78 35.92
CA ALA A 21 7.26 -8.70 34.52
C ALA A 21 5.98 -9.04 33.76
N ASP A 22 5.14 -8.04 33.59
CA ASP A 22 4.13 -8.02 32.56
C ASP A 22 4.91 -8.23 31.27
N ASP A 23 4.83 -9.46 30.77
CA ASP A 23 5.45 -9.96 29.55
C ASP A 23 4.74 -9.30 28.37
N SER A 24 4.84 -7.97 28.35
CA SER A 24 4.56 -7.10 27.23
C SER A 24 5.65 -7.38 26.22
N LEU A 25 5.53 -8.54 25.56
CA LEU A 25 6.22 -8.92 24.35
C LEU A 25 6.41 -7.66 23.54
N LYS A 26 7.67 -7.20 23.45
CA LYS A 26 8.07 -5.99 22.73
C LYS A 26 7.34 -6.00 21.39
N ARG A 27 6.27 -5.22 21.27
CA ARG A 27 5.56 -5.07 20.00
C ARG A 27 6.64 -4.70 19.00
N SER A 28 6.88 -5.61 18.05
CA SER A 28 7.88 -5.35 17.03
C SER A 28 7.48 -4.04 16.36
N ARG A 29 8.44 -3.14 16.12
CA ARG A 29 8.20 -1.81 15.51
C ARG A 29 7.25 -1.85 14.30
N THR A 30 7.30 -2.94 13.55
CA THR A 30 6.42 -3.27 12.42
C THR A 30 4.92 -3.38 12.74
N GLN A 31 4.54 -3.73 13.97
CA GLN A 31 3.14 -3.81 14.38
C GLN A 31 2.53 -2.43 14.62
N GLY A 32 3.31 -1.48 15.17
CA GLY A 32 2.85 -0.10 15.37
C GLY A 32 2.57 0.62 14.04
N GLU A 33 3.44 0.46 13.05
CA GLU A 33 3.29 1.10 11.73
C GLU A 33 2.06 0.57 10.95
N LEU A 34 1.65 -0.68 11.18
CA LEU A 34 0.44 -1.24 10.59
C LEU A 34 -0.83 -0.79 11.31
N GLU A 35 -0.78 -0.64 12.63
CA GLU A 35 -1.89 -0.12 13.45
C GLU A 35 -2.21 1.36 13.14
N GLU A 36 -1.26 2.10 12.56
CA GLU A 36 -1.42 3.49 12.09
C GLU A 36 -2.08 3.59 10.70
N LEU A 37 -2.24 2.48 9.97
CA LEU A 37 -2.90 2.48 8.67
C LEU A 37 -4.42 2.60 8.86
N ASP A 38 -5.00 3.68 8.33
CA ASP A 38 -6.45 3.91 8.37
C ASP A 38 -6.96 4.51 7.05
N VAL A 39 -8.28 4.48 6.87
CA VAL A 39 -8.97 5.16 5.78
C VAL A 39 -8.99 6.66 6.06
N ILE A 40 -8.34 7.42 5.20
CA ILE A 40 -8.25 8.88 5.30
C ILE A 40 -9.67 9.46 5.18
N PRO A 41 -10.14 10.37 6.05
CA PRO A 41 -11.47 10.96 5.95
C PRO A 41 -11.61 11.95 4.76
N PRO A 42 -12.82 12.23 4.24
CA PRO A 42 -12.97 13.03 3.01
C PRO A 42 -12.43 14.44 3.12
N ALA A 43 -12.41 15.01 4.32
CA ALA A 43 -11.89 16.35 4.59
C ALA A 43 -10.36 16.44 4.47
N GLU A 44 -9.65 15.34 4.78
CA GLU A 44 -8.19 15.28 4.78
C GLU A 44 -7.63 14.65 3.50
N ALA A 45 -8.47 13.91 2.77
CA ALA A 45 -8.08 13.28 1.52
C ALA A 45 -7.85 14.31 0.40
N TRP A 46 -6.71 14.18 -0.27
CA TRP A 46 -6.35 15.04 -1.41
C TRP A 46 -6.87 14.50 -2.74
N THR A 47 -7.09 15.41 -3.67
CA THR A 47 -7.57 15.11 -5.03
C THR A 47 -6.46 14.57 -5.91
N VAL A 48 -6.81 13.60 -6.74
CA VAL A 48 -5.97 12.96 -7.76
C VAL A 48 -6.61 13.19 -9.11
N ASP A 49 -5.80 13.47 -10.12
CA ASP A 49 -6.27 13.63 -11.50
C ASP A 49 -6.46 12.24 -12.16
N VAL A 50 -7.57 11.59 -11.83
CA VAL A 50 -7.94 10.26 -12.34
C VAL A 50 -8.16 10.30 -13.84
N ALA A 51 -8.67 11.40 -14.39
CA ALA A 51 -8.90 11.54 -15.82
C ALA A 51 -7.57 11.47 -16.60
N ALA A 52 -6.53 12.19 -16.18
CA ALA A 52 -5.21 12.09 -16.80
C ALA A 52 -4.58 10.70 -16.63
N MET A 53 -4.82 10.03 -15.50
CA MET A 53 -4.38 8.64 -15.30
C MET A 53 -5.02 7.71 -16.33
N LEU A 54 -6.35 7.77 -16.48
CA LEU A 54 -7.10 6.91 -17.41
C LEU A 54 -6.84 7.26 -18.89
N ALA A 55 -6.45 8.51 -19.18
CA ALA A 55 -6.04 8.92 -20.52
C ALA A 55 -4.62 8.47 -20.91
N SER A 56 -3.84 7.97 -19.95
CA SER A 56 -2.47 7.51 -20.20
C SER A 56 -2.44 6.19 -20.97
N LYS A 57 -1.29 5.89 -21.60
CA LYS A 57 -1.10 4.64 -22.35
C LYS A 57 -1.45 3.44 -21.46
N THR A 58 -2.39 2.62 -21.92
CA THR A 58 -2.90 1.47 -21.18
C THR A 58 -2.74 0.21 -22.01
N LEU A 59 -2.16 -0.85 -21.43
CA LEU A 59 -2.15 -2.19 -22.01
C LEU A 59 -3.15 -3.07 -21.27
N ALA A 60 -3.91 -3.88 -21.98
CA ALA A 60 -4.85 -4.82 -21.36
C ALA A 60 -4.13 -6.00 -20.66
N ALA A 61 -2.96 -6.37 -21.18
CA ALA A 61 -2.04 -7.37 -20.63
C ALA A 61 -0.61 -7.06 -21.10
N PRO A 62 0.43 -7.58 -20.43
CA PRO A 62 1.80 -7.46 -20.91
C PRO A 62 1.97 -8.10 -22.30
N PRO A 63 2.87 -7.56 -23.15
CA PRO A 63 3.18 -8.16 -24.44
C PRO A 63 3.60 -9.63 -24.30
N GLY A 64 2.99 -10.52 -25.09
CA GLY A 64 3.28 -11.95 -25.07
C GLY A 64 2.66 -12.73 -23.90
N SER A 65 1.91 -12.08 -23.02
CA SER A 65 1.19 -12.76 -21.93
C SER A 65 -0.01 -13.54 -22.46
N SER A 66 -0.23 -14.76 -21.94
CA SER A 66 -1.44 -15.55 -22.15
C SER A 66 -2.57 -15.25 -21.15
N LEU A 67 -2.34 -14.31 -20.22
CA LEU A 67 -3.33 -13.96 -19.20
C LEU A 67 -4.56 -13.31 -19.82
N ARG A 68 -5.74 -13.73 -19.37
CA ARG A 68 -7.00 -13.10 -19.77
C ARG A 68 -7.03 -11.66 -19.24
N PRO A 69 -7.23 -10.65 -20.09
CA PRO A 69 -7.44 -9.29 -19.61
C PRO A 69 -8.73 -9.19 -18.79
N HIS A 70 -8.62 -8.57 -17.63
CA HIS A 70 -9.73 -8.23 -16.77
C HIS A 70 -9.98 -6.73 -16.81
N ASN A 71 -11.20 -6.31 -17.15
CA ASN A 71 -11.53 -4.90 -17.23
C ASN A 71 -12.99 -4.67 -16.81
N ASN A 72 -13.21 -3.86 -15.77
CA ASN A 72 -14.53 -3.50 -15.27
C ASN A 72 -14.95 -2.08 -15.71
N ALA A 73 -14.26 -1.48 -16.69
CA ALA A 73 -14.49 -0.08 -17.09
C ALA A 73 -15.93 0.19 -17.53
N HIS A 74 -16.62 -0.81 -18.08
CA HIS A 74 -18.03 -0.71 -18.47
C HIS A 74 -18.99 -0.52 -17.28
N ARG A 75 -18.56 -0.83 -16.04
CA ARG A 75 -19.34 -0.63 -14.80
C ARG A 75 -18.85 0.56 -13.98
N LEU A 76 -17.81 1.26 -14.44
CA LEU A 76 -17.24 2.38 -13.71
C LEU A 76 -18.20 3.58 -13.80
N ILE A 77 -18.98 3.81 -12.75
CA ILE A 77 -20.00 4.88 -12.72
C ILE A 77 -19.40 6.22 -12.26
N LYS A 78 -18.29 6.20 -11.51
CA LYS A 78 -17.34 7.30 -11.22
C LYS A 78 -16.45 6.82 -10.08
N GLY A 79 -15.15 6.70 -10.36
CA GLY A 79 -14.06 6.53 -9.39
C GLY A 79 -14.21 5.43 -8.33
N SER A 80 -13.64 4.26 -8.58
CA SER A 80 -12.93 3.54 -7.53
C SER A 80 -11.83 2.69 -8.17
N LEU A 81 -10.61 2.72 -7.61
CA LEU A 81 -9.42 2.06 -8.18
C LEU A 81 -8.82 1.04 -7.20
N LEU A 82 -8.47 -0.18 -7.63
CA LEU A 82 -7.90 -1.21 -6.72
C LEU A 82 -7.06 -2.30 -7.44
N VAL A 83 -6.29 -3.11 -6.73
CA VAL A 83 -5.62 -4.35 -7.21
C VAL A 83 -5.77 -5.40 -6.10
N LEU A 84 -5.96 -6.70 -6.40
CA LEU A 84 -5.55 -7.87 -5.57
C LEU A 84 -6.32 -9.17 -5.88
N SER A 85 -5.85 -10.32 -5.37
CA SER A 85 -6.52 -11.63 -5.37
C SER A 85 -7.91 -11.65 -4.69
N VAL A 86 -8.19 -10.68 -3.81
CA VAL A 86 -9.50 -10.47 -3.17
C VAL A 86 -10.49 -9.72 -4.06
N LEU A 87 -10.12 -9.38 -5.29
CA LEU A 87 -10.93 -8.59 -6.21
C LEU A 87 -12.37 -9.12 -6.41
N PRO A 88 -12.63 -10.45 -6.52
CA PRO A 88 -14.00 -10.95 -6.61
C PRO A 88 -14.86 -10.57 -5.41
N GLN A 89 -14.31 -10.60 -4.19
CA GLN A 89 -15.01 -10.22 -2.96
C GLN A 89 -15.29 -8.71 -2.95
N LEU A 90 -14.30 -7.91 -3.37
CA LEU A 90 -14.45 -6.46 -3.42
C LEU A 90 -15.46 -6.02 -4.49
N TYR A 91 -15.62 -6.76 -5.58
CA TYR A 91 -16.69 -6.53 -6.55
C TYR A 91 -18.07 -6.93 -6.07
N ALA A 92 -18.18 -7.88 -5.16
CA ALA A 92 -19.47 -8.17 -4.51
C ALA A 92 -19.92 -6.98 -3.65
N LEU A 93 -18.97 -6.26 -3.04
CA LEU A 93 -19.23 -5.07 -2.22
C LEU A 93 -19.47 -3.82 -3.06
N SER A 94 -18.65 -3.60 -4.08
CA SER A 94 -18.75 -2.45 -5.00
C SER A 94 -18.61 -2.90 -6.45
N PRO A 95 -19.73 -3.21 -7.14
CA PRO A 95 -19.71 -3.68 -8.53
C PRO A 95 -19.14 -2.66 -9.54
N SER A 96 -19.06 -1.37 -9.15
CA SER A 96 -18.53 -0.28 -9.96
C SER A 96 -17.02 -0.05 -9.79
N LEU A 97 -16.38 -0.80 -8.88
CA LEU A 97 -14.94 -0.74 -8.64
C LEU A 97 -14.17 -1.11 -9.92
N GLN A 98 -13.16 -0.30 -10.29
CA GLN A 98 -12.23 -0.63 -11.35
C GLN A 98 -10.90 -1.05 -10.73
N ALA A 99 -10.28 -2.10 -11.25
CA ALA A 99 -8.94 -2.48 -10.83
C ALA A 99 -7.91 -2.22 -11.92
N LEU A 100 -6.75 -1.67 -11.59
CA LEU A 100 -5.66 -1.43 -12.54
C LEU A 100 -4.30 -1.31 -11.86
N VAL A 101 -3.24 -1.55 -12.63
CA VAL A 101 -1.85 -1.47 -12.17
C VAL A 101 -1.18 -0.26 -12.78
N LEU A 102 -0.57 0.57 -11.94
CA LEU A 102 0.31 1.65 -12.38
C LEU A 102 1.74 1.14 -12.46
N CYS A 103 2.38 1.34 -13.61
CA CYS A 103 3.75 0.91 -13.83
C CYS A 103 4.48 1.95 -14.67
N ARG A 104 5.81 2.00 -14.57
CA ARG A 104 6.61 2.93 -15.37
C ARG A 104 6.52 2.64 -16.86
N ASP A 105 6.65 1.36 -17.20
CA ASP A 105 6.49 0.85 -18.55
C ASP A 105 5.63 -0.41 -18.50
N PRO A 106 4.39 -0.36 -19.03
CA PRO A 106 3.52 -1.52 -19.13
C PRO A 106 4.12 -2.70 -19.92
N SER A 107 5.05 -2.44 -20.84
CA SER A 107 5.64 -3.47 -21.68
C SER A 107 6.65 -4.35 -20.95
N THR A 108 7.24 -3.83 -19.87
CA THR A 108 8.22 -4.55 -19.05
C THR A 108 7.59 -5.23 -17.84
N HIS A 109 6.26 -5.16 -17.68
CA HIS A 109 5.59 -5.76 -16.54
C HIS A 109 5.66 -7.30 -16.62
N MET A 110 6.12 -7.94 -15.55
CA MET A 110 6.17 -9.39 -15.40
C MET A 110 5.14 -9.83 -14.36
N PRO A 111 3.98 -10.38 -14.78
CA PRO A 111 3.00 -10.92 -13.85
C PRO A 111 3.56 -12.11 -13.08
N SER A 112 3.04 -12.32 -11.88
CA SER A 112 3.29 -13.55 -11.13
C SER A 112 2.80 -14.77 -11.91
N ALA A 113 3.52 -15.89 -11.83
CA ALA A 113 3.10 -17.17 -12.39
C ALA A 113 1.77 -17.68 -11.78
N ALA A 114 1.38 -17.18 -10.61
CA ALA A 114 0.11 -17.49 -9.96
C ALA A 114 -1.06 -16.61 -10.44
N ALA A 115 -0.83 -15.59 -11.26
CA ALA A 115 -1.89 -14.73 -11.76
C ALA A 115 -2.78 -15.48 -12.77
N THR A 116 -4.09 -15.37 -12.62
CA THR A 116 -5.07 -16.01 -13.53
C THR A 116 -5.66 -15.04 -14.55
N TYR A 117 -5.51 -13.73 -14.31
CA TYR A 117 -5.93 -12.65 -15.20
C TYR A 117 -4.95 -11.48 -15.10
N SER A 118 -4.91 -10.66 -16.14
CA SER A 118 -4.16 -9.40 -16.14
C SER A 118 -5.10 -8.24 -15.87
N LEU A 119 -4.72 -7.36 -14.95
CA LEU A 119 -5.36 -6.06 -14.81
C LEU A 119 -4.86 -5.11 -15.92
N PRO A 120 -5.60 -4.04 -16.24
CA PRO A 120 -5.10 -3.01 -17.15
C PRO A 120 -3.84 -2.38 -16.57
N LEU A 121 -2.80 -2.29 -17.39
CA LEU A 121 -1.50 -1.74 -17.04
C LEU A 121 -1.41 -0.31 -17.59
N ILE A 122 -1.45 0.68 -16.70
CA ILE A 122 -1.36 2.09 -17.06
C ILE A 122 0.08 2.56 -16.91
N GLN A 123 0.60 3.18 -17.97
CA GLN A 123 1.87 3.88 -17.95
C GLN A 123 1.76 5.11 -17.04
N ALA A 124 2.44 5.07 -15.90
CA ALA A 124 2.37 6.08 -14.86
C ALA A 124 3.40 7.21 -15.01
N VAL A 125 4.37 7.07 -15.91
CA VAL A 125 5.41 8.07 -16.16
C VAL A 125 5.55 8.28 -17.66
N GLY A 126 5.53 9.54 -18.10
CA GLY A 126 5.75 9.92 -19.48
C GLY A 126 6.14 11.40 -19.60
N PRO A 127 6.36 11.91 -20.83
CA PRO A 127 6.66 13.32 -21.03
C PRO A 127 5.52 14.19 -20.49
N GLY A 128 5.80 14.98 -19.44
CA GLY A 128 4.84 15.90 -18.85
C GLY A 128 3.90 15.32 -17.77
N TYR A 129 4.06 14.04 -17.37
CA TYR A 129 3.29 13.49 -16.25
C TYR A 129 4.04 12.43 -15.45
N ASN A 130 3.76 12.41 -14.14
CA ASN A 130 4.21 11.37 -13.22
C ASN A 130 3.12 11.12 -12.18
N HIS A 131 2.36 10.04 -12.37
CA HIS A 131 1.23 9.70 -11.50
C HIS A 131 1.68 9.22 -10.11
N PHE A 132 2.90 8.67 -9.98
CA PHE A 132 3.45 8.29 -8.68
C PHE A 132 3.67 9.51 -7.78
N VAL A 133 4.16 10.62 -8.34
CA VAL A 133 4.29 11.90 -7.60
C VAL A 133 2.92 12.35 -7.12
N ARG A 134 1.91 12.37 -8.00
CA ARG A 134 0.55 12.82 -7.69
C ARG A 134 -0.14 11.96 -6.62
N LEU A 135 0.23 10.69 -6.54
CA LEU A 135 -0.28 9.76 -5.53
C LEU A 135 0.55 9.75 -4.22
N GLY A 136 1.67 10.47 -4.18
CA GLY A 136 2.60 10.44 -3.05
C GLY A 136 3.28 9.08 -2.88
N LEU A 137 3.56 8.38 -3.98
CA LEU A 137 4.11 7.02 -4.02
C LEU A 137 5.57 7.00 -4.47
N LEU A 138 6.38 7.98 -4.09
CA LEU A 138 7.81 7.95 -4.37
C LEU A 138 8.60 7.50 -3.14
N HIS A 139 9.58 6.63 -3.36
CA HIS A 139 10.43 6.12 -2.30
C HIS A 139 11.34 7.24 -1.76
N PRO A 140 11.30 7.55 -0.45
CA PRO A 140 12.06 8.67 0.12
C PRO A 140 13.57 8.50 -0.01
N LEU A 141 14.08 7.26 0.13
CA LEU A 141 15.50 6.95 -0.06
C LEU A 141 15.90 6.74 -1.53
N GLY A 142 14.93 6.72 -2.45
CA GLY A 142 15.18 6.47 -3.87
C GLY A 142 15.42 7.75 -4.67
N GLY A 143 15.74 8.87 -4.02
CA GLY A 143 15.93 10.17 -4.68
C GLY A 143 14.67 10.71 -5.37
N GLY A 144 13.48 10.21 -5.03
CA GLY A 144 12.26 10.50 -5.78
C GLY A 144 12.17 9.80 -7.14
N GLU A 145 13.09 8.88 -7.42
CA GLU A 145 13.20 8.18 -8.70
C GLU A 145 12.66 6.77 -8.66
N HIS A 146 12.14 6.26 -7.55
CA HIS A 146 11.57 4.90 -7.53
C HIS A 146 10.15 4.93 -6.97
N PRO A 147 9.16 4.37 -7.68
CA PRO A 147 7.83 4.25 -7.12
C PRO A 147 7.83 3.29 -5.92
N LEU A 148 6.98 3.56 -4.94
CA LEU A 148 6.64 2.63 -3.88
C LEU A 148 5.68 1.59 -4.43
N ASP A 149 5.96 0.32 -4.15
CA ASP A 149 4.97 -0.73 -4.33
C ASP A 149 3.87 -0.52 -3.30
N ALA A 150 2.65 -0.20 -3.73
CA ALA A 150 1.54 0.07 -2.83
C ALA A 150 0.20 -0.24 -3.48
N LEU A 151 -0.81 -0.51 -2.66
CA LEU A 151 -2.21 -0.42 -3.06
C LEU A 151 -2.72 0.97 -2.73
N VAL A 152 -3.47 1.54 -3.65
CA VAL A 152 -4.13 2.82 -3.42
C VAL A 152 -5.60 2.70 -3.76
N VAL A 153 -6.45 3.15 -2.85
CA VAL A 153 -7.89 3.30 -3.10
C VAL A 153 -8.18 4.77 -3.34
N ILE A 154 -8.85 5.03 -4.46
CA ILE A 154 -9.35 6.36 -4.84
C ILE A 154 -10.87 6.30 -4.83
N ASP A 155 -11.57 7.31 -4.32
CA ASP A 155 -13.05 7.35 -4.30
C ASP A 155 -13.67 7.90 -5.59
N GLY A 156 -15.02 7.97 -5.60
CA GLY A 156 -15.82 8.50 -6.72
C GLY A 156 -15.64 9.98 -7.00
N ARG A 157 -15.05 10.71 -6.03
CA ARG A 157 -14.72 12.13 -6.10
C ARG A 157 -13.24 12.36 -6.42
N ALA A 158 -12.56 11.32 -6.89
CA ALA A 158 -11.15 11.32 -7.24
C ALA A 158 -10.23 11.69 -6.07
N LYS A 159 -10.58 11.33 -4.84
CA LYS A 159 -9.73 11.53 -3.66
C LYS A 159 -9.03 10.24 -3.26
N ARG A 160 -7.76 10.35 -2.86
CA ARG A 160 -6.99 9.22 -2.33
C ARG A 160 -7.44 8.90 -0.90
N ARG A 161 -8.04 7.72 -0.68
CA ARG A 161 -8.67 7.32 0.60
C ARG A 161 -7.84 6.36 1.42
N LEU A 162 -7.03 5.53 0.77
CA LEU A 162 -6.22 4.53 1.44
C LEU A 162 -4.93 4.31 0.66
N VAL A 163 -3.82 4.12 1.38
CA VAL A 163 -2.54 3.67 0.82
C VAL A 163 -2.00 2.55 1.69
N LEU A 164 -1.82 1.37 1.11
CA LEU A 164 -1.23 0.21 1.76
C LEU A 164 0.13 -0.07 1.11
N PRO A 165 1.25 0.33 1.73
CA PRO A 165 2.57 0.05 1.18
C PRO A 165 2.88 -1.45 1.26
N PHE A 166 3.37 -2.03 0.17
CA PHE A 166 3.96 -3.36 0.16
C PHE A 166 5.43 -3.29 0.60
N GLY A 167 5.93 -4.36 1.22
CA GLY A 167 7.35 -4.48 1.57
C GLY A 167 7.77 -3.85 2.90
N TRP A 168 6.86 -3.24 3.67
CA TRP A 168 7.14 -2.70 5.02
C TRP A 168 7.24 -3.78 6.10
N GLY A 169 8.12 -4.78 5.89
CA GLY A 169 8.56 -5.68 6.95
C GLY A 169 7.69 -6.91 7.22
N ALA A 170 6.64 -7.17 6.44
CA ALA A 170 5.89 -8.44 6.48
C ALA A 170 6.56 -9.56 5.68
N GLY A 171 7.49 -9.26 4.77
CA GLY A 171 8.16 -10.26 3.93
C GLY A 171 8.93 -11.32 4.72
N LYS A 172 9.60 -10.92 5.81
CA LYS A 172 10.24 -11.85 6.77
C LYS A 172 9.25 -12.79 7.49
N HIS A 173 7.97 -12.47 7.43
CA HIS A 173 6.89 -13.18 8.09
C HIS A 173 5.93 -13.86 7.09
N ALA A 174 6.16 -13.76 5.79
CA ALA A 174 5.21 -14.22 4.76
C ALA A 174 4.81 -15.69 4.94
N ASP A 175 5.76 -16.54 5.34
CA ASP A 175 5.53 -17.98 5.58
C ASP A 175 5.25 -18.31 7.06
N THR A 176 5.05 -17.31 7.90
CA THR A 176 4.80 -17.46 9.34
C THR A 176 3.37 -17.04 9.69
N SER A 177 2.85 -17.50 10.83
CA SER A 177 1.54 -17.09 11.33
C SER A 177 1.40 -15.56 11.47
N ALA A 178 2.49 -14.85 11.73
CA ALA A 178 2.51 -13.39 11.78
C ALA A 178 2.19 -12.77 10.41
N GLY A 179 2.68 -13.35 9.31
CA GLY A 179 2.36 -12.89 7.95
C GLY A 179 0.88 -13.06 7.63
N HIS A 180 0.28 -14.17 8.05
CA HIS A 180 -1.16 -14.39 7.91
C HIS A 180 -1.98 -13.33 8.67
N ILE A 181 -1.59 -12.98 9.90
CA ILE A 181 -2.26 -11.94 10.69
C ILE A 181 -2.17 -10.58 9.97
N VAL A 182 -0.99 -10.21 9.48
CA VAL A 182 -0.80 -8.95 8.73
C VAL A 182 -1.64 -8.95 7.44
N GLN A 183 -1.62 -10.06 6.69
CA GLN A 183 -2.43 -10.21 5.49
C GLN A 183 -3.92 -10.04 5.80
N MET A 184 -4.43 -10.71 6.83
CA MET A 184 -5.82 -10.60 7.26
C MET A 184 -6.17 -9.16 7.65
N HIS A 185 -5.29 -8.48 8.39
CA HIS A 185 -5.50 -7.09 8.78
C HIS A 185 -5.59 -6.16 7.55
N LEU A 186 -4.65 -6.27 6.61
CA LEU A 186 -4.65 -5.47 5.38
C LEU A 186 -5.88 -5.74 4.50
N VAL A 187 -6.30 -7.02 4.38
CA VAL A 187 -7.52 -7.40 3.66
C VAL A 187 -8.76 -6.83 4.34
N ASN A 188 -8.83 -6.87 5.67
CA ASN A 188 -9.94 -6.29 6.43
C ASN A 188 -10.00 -4.77 6.23
N LEU A 189 -8.87 -4.07 6.35
CA LEU A 189 -8.81 -2.62 6.14
C LEU A 189 -9.24 -2.24 4.72
N LEU A 190 -8.80 -3.00 3.71
CA LEU A 190 -9.21 -2.79 2.33
C LEU A 190 -10.71 -3.03 2.12
N THR A 191 -11.24 -4.11 2.69
CA THR A 191 -12.67 -4.46 2.65
C THR A 191 -13.51 -3.37 3.30
N SER A 192 -13.16 -2.95 4.52
CA SER A 192 -13.85 -1.88 5.25
C SER A 192 -13.78 -0.54 4.52
N CYS A 193 -12.65 -0.23 3.87
CA CYS A 193 -12.53 0.95 3.02
C CYS A 193 -13.52 0.88 1.85
N VAL A 194 -13.53 -0.21 1.09
CA VAL A 194 -14.45 -0.37 -0.05
C VAL A 194 -15.91 -0.34 0.39
N GLU A 195 -16.26 -0.98 1.51
CA GLU A 195 -17.62 -0.92 2.10
C GLU A 195 -18.02 0.47 2.56
N MET A 196 -17.08 1.24 3.11
CA MET A 196 -17.31 2.64 3.46
C MET A 196 -17.62 3.45 2.19
N LEU A 197 -16.73 3.37 1.18
CA LEU A 197 -16.88 4.15 -0.05
C LEU A 197 -18.10 3.74 -0.87
N ALA A 198 -18.52 2.48 -0.81
CA ALA A 198 -19.74 2.01 -1.48
C ALA A 198 -21.02 2.61 -0.88
N ARG A 199 -20.97 3.15 0.34
CA ARG A 199 -22.09 3.80 1.03
C ARG A 199 -22.09 5.33 0.89
N GLU A 200 -20.99 5.92 0.43
CA GLU A 200 -20.83 7.37 0.19
C GLU A 200 -21.43 7.83 -1.15
#